data_AF-A0A962R4H9-F1
#
_entry.id   AF-A0A962R4H9-F1
#
_cell.length_a   1.000
_cell.length_b   1.000
_cell.length_c   1.000
_cell.angle_alpha   90.00
_cell.angle_beta   90.00
_cell.angle_gamma   90.00
#
_symmetry.space_group_name_H-M   'P 1'
#
loop_
_entity.id
_entity.type
_entity.pdbx_description
1 polymer ?
#
loop_
_entity_poly.entity_id
_entity_poly.type
_entity_poly.pdbx_seq_one_letter_code
_entity_poly.pdbx_strand_id
1 'polypeptide(L)'
;STKLKVTGIDLFSAGDFNESDGDEVLVLQDPSQGMYKKLVLSDNRIKGAVMYGDTLDGTWYFQLLREGTDVSGFRKTILFGQHDLGDAGHGDSSKAVMALPDDAEICGCNGVCKGDIVDAIVKKGLFTLDDVRAHTKASSSCGSCTGLVEGLLASTVGEGYDAKPSKKPMCKCTDHSHDDVIQGIKEHELKSMQAVRDFFEWQTPDGCAACRPALNYYLLANWPAEYQDDAQSRFINERAHGNIQKDGTYSVVPRMFGGLCTADELRAIADVSDKYKVPEMKVTGGQRIDLFGVKKEDLPLMWKDLSDAGFVSGHAYGKAMRTVKTCAGKTWCRFGTQNSTGLGVKLEELTWGSWMPHKFKLAVSGCPRNCAEATIKDFGVVCVDSGYELHIGGNGGIKVRVTDLLTRVETEEQVLEYCGAFIQLYRLDAHYLERTAPWVERRGLAYVKEQILDNEPRRKQLYEDFKFSQTFAQIDPWKARAEGVEAHEFTPLKIA
;
A
#
# COMPACT_ATOMS: atom_id res chain seq x y z
N SER A 1 15.19 -34.43 10.81
CA SER A 1 14.21 -33.88 11.78
C SER A 1 12.98 -34.76 11.76
N THR A 2 12.24 -34.84 12.86
CA THR A 2 10.99 -35.60 12.94
C THR A 2 9.88 -34.67 13.41
N LYS A 3 8.78 -34.63 12.66
CA LYS A 3 7.55 -33.92 13.05
C LYS A 3 6.49 -34.96 13.38
N LEU A 4 6.17 -35.11 14.66
CA LEU A 4 5.14 -36.03 15.13
C LEU A 4 3.84 -35.26 15.31
N LYS A 5 2.75 -35.76 14.74
CA LYS A 5 1.40 -35.26 15.01
C LYS A 5 0.78 -36.12 16.10
N VAL A 6 0.94 -35.71 17.35
CA VAL A 6 0.15 -36.22 18.46
C VAL A 6 -1.12 -35.36 18.52
N THR A 7 -2.29 -35.96 18.69
CA THR A 7 -3.58 -35.24 18.74
C THR A 7 -3.52 -34.11 19.77
N GLY A 8 -3.56 -32.86 19.28
CA GLY A 8 -3.65 -31.65 20.10
C GLY A 8 -2.33 -30.93 20.41
N ILE A 9 -1.15 -31.45 20.03
CA ILE A 9 0.14 -30.79 20.30
C ILE A 9 1.07 -30.97 19.09
N ASP A 10 1.50 -29.87 18.50
CA ASP A 10 2.56 -29.86 17.47
C ASP A 10 3.92 -30.05 18.14
N LEU A 11 4.70 -31.01 17.65
CA LEU A 11 6.02 -31.35 18.19
C LEU A 11 7.08 -31.39 17.09
N PHE A 12 8.25 -30.84 17.41
CA PHE A 12 9.41 -30.86 16.52
C PHE A 12 10.67 -31.25 17.30
N SER A 13 11.49 -32.12 16.71
CA SER A 13 12.85 -32.37 17.18
C SER A 13 13.85 -32.54 16.04
N ALA A 14 15.07 -32.10 16.29
CA ALA A 14 16.20 -32.22 15.38
C ALA A 14 17.53 -32.30 16.15
N GLY A 15 18.50 -33.04 15.62
CA GLY A 15 19.83 -33.16 16.22
C GLY A 15 19.88 -33.94 17.52
N ASP A 16 20.95 -33.73 18.27
CA ASP A 16 21.12 -34.25 19.62
C ASP A 16 20.74 -33.18 20.65
N PHE A 17 19.56 -33.35 21.21
CA PHE A 17 18.96 -32.44 22.20
C PHE A 17 19.18 -32.90 23.65
N ASN A 18 19.98 -33.96 23.83
CA ASN A 18 20.47 -34.36 25.14
C ASN A 18 21.74 -33.56 25.47
N GLU A 19 21.79 -33.09 26.70
CA GLU A 19 22.90 -32.27 27.20
C GLU A 19 24.09 -33.17 27.54
N SER A 20 25.28 -32.80 27.10
CA SER A 20 26.56 -33.39 27.50
C SER A 20 27.40 -32.35 28.26
N ASP A 21 28.44 -32.78 28.97
CA ASP A 21 29.35 -31.86 29.65
C ASP A 21 29.98 -30.86 28.66
N GLY A 22 29.78 -29.57 28.92
CA GLY A 22 30.27 -28.46 28.08
C GLY A 22 29.25 -27.89 27.09
N ASP A 23 28.06 -28.51 26.96
CA ASP A 23 26.98 -27.94 26.15
C ASP A 23 26.27 -26.79 26.89
N GLU A 24 25.74 -25.85 26.13
CA GLU A 24 24.93 -24.74 26.64
C GLU A 24 23.47 -24.89 26.20
N VAL A 25 22.53 -24.49 27.06
CA VAL A 25 21.10 -24.66 26.81
C VAL A 25 20.38 -23.34 26.80
N LEU A 26 19.57 -23.12 25.77
CA LEU A 26 18.65 -22.00 25.66
C LEU A 26 17.21 -22.51 25.72
N VAL A 27 16.40 -21.95 26.62
CA VAL A 27 15.00 -22.34 26.81
C VAL A 27 14.09 -21.12 26.77
N LEU A 28 13.01 -21.21 25.99
CA LEU A 28 11.85 -20.33 26.04
C LEU A 28 10.62 -21.17 26.37
N GLN A 29 9.85 -20.75 27.37
CA GLN A 29 8.66 -21.48 27.81
C GLN A 29 7.54 -20.49 28.16
N ASP A 30 6.35 -20.69 27.57
CA ASP A 30 5.10 -20.04 27.98
C ASP A 30 4.05 -21.12 28.27
N PRO A 31 3.86 -21.49 29.55
CA PRO A 31 2.88 -22.51 29.94
C PRO A 31 1.44 -22.13 29.61
N SER A 32 1.09 -20.84 29.59
CA SER A 32 -0.28 -20.38 29.34
C SER A 32 -0.69 -20.54 27.88
N GLN A 33 0.28 -20.43 26.98
CA GLN A 33 0.10 -20.63 25.54
C GLN A 33 0.48 -22.04 25.07
N GLY A 34 0.94 -22.91 25.99
CA GLY A 34 1.38 -24.27 25.67
C GLY A 34 2.66 -24.31 24.81
N MET A 35 3.52 -23.30 24.90
CA MET A 35 4.72 -23.14 24.08
C MET A 35 5.99 -23.52 24.83
N TYR A 36 6.89 -24.22 24.13
CA TYR A 36 8.27 -24.39 24.56
C TYR A 36 9.22 -24.61 23.40
N LYS A 37 10.39 -24.00 23.52
CA LYS A 37 11.51 -24.14 22.61
C LYS A 37 12.77 -24.35 23.43
N LYS A 38 13.50 -25.43 23.14
CA LYS A 38 14.81 -25.75 23.70
C LYS A 38 15.81 -25.90 22.58
N LEU A 39 16.92 -25.18 22.66
CA LEU A 39 18.11 -25.36 21.82
C LEU A 39 19.28 -25.79 22.68
N VAL A 40 20.00 -26.81 22.23
CA VAL A 40 21.28 -27.25 22.80
C VAL A 40 22.39 -26.78 21.87
N LEU A 41 23.36 -26.08 22.44
CA LEU A 41 24.48 -25.47 21.73
C LEU A 41 25.79 -26.14 22.16
N SER A 42 26.70 -26.29 21.21
CA SER A 42 28.10 -26.66 21.43
C SER A 42 28.96 -25.72 20.58
N ASP A 43 29.95 -25.05 21.17
CA ASP A 43 30.80 -24.05 20.49
C ASP A 43 30.00 -22.98 19.70
N ASN A 44 28.96 -22.40 20.30
CA ASN A 44 28.02 -21.47 19.65
C ASN A 44 27.33 -22.00 18.38
N ARG A 45 27.19 -23.32 18.21
CA ARG A 45 26.47 -23.95 17.10
C ARG A 45 25.36 -24.85 17.63
N ILE A 46 24.23 -24.92 16.91
CA ILE A 46 23.11 -25.76 17.33
C ILE A 46 23.46 -27.24 17.17
N LYS A 47 23.52 -27.94 18.30
CA LYS A 47 23.69 -29.40 18.39
C LYS A 47 22.35 -30.12 18.37
N GLY A 48 21.30 -29.51 18.92
CA GLY A 48 19.94 -30.04 18.89
C GLY A 48 18.86 -29.03 19.22
N ALA A 49 17.63 -29.35 18.81
CA ALA A 49 16.45 -28.53 19.03
C ALA A 49 15.23 -29.40 19.37
N VAL A 50 14.44 -28.99 20.36
CA VAL A 50 13.15 -29.60 20.74
C VAL A 50 12.12 -28.51 20.96
N MET A 51 10.93 -28.69 20.40
CA MET A 51 9.83 -27.74 20.56
C MET A 51 8.49 -28.43 20.72
N TYR A 52 7.61 -27.84 21.54
CA TYR A 52 6.21 -28.22 21.67
C TYR A 52 5.28 -26.99 21.63
N GLY A 53 4.11 -27.15 20.99
CA GLY A 53 3.16 -26.06 20.76
C GLY A 53 3.52 -25.27 19.50
N ASP A 54 4.30 -24.20 19.65
CA ASP A 54 4.79 -23.42 18.50
C ASP A 54 6.05 -24.06 17.89
N THR A 55 5.88 -24.61 16.68
CA THR A 55 6.95 -25.30 15.94
C THR A 55 7.34 -24.60 14.64
N LEU A 56 6.90 -23.35 14.42
CA LEU A 56 7.10 -22.61 13.17
C LEU A 56 8.59 -22.52 12.77
N ASP A 57 9.46 -22.25 13.74
CA ASP A 57 10.90 -22.06 13.51
C ASP A 57 11.71 -23.36 13.33
N GLY A 58 11.07 -24.52 13.38
CA GLY A 58 11.78 -25.80 13.46
C GLY A 58 12.65 -26.09 12.25
N THR A 59 12.16 -25.76 11.05
CA THR A 59 12.92 -25.90 9.82
C THR A 59 14.14 -25.00 9.79
N TRP A 60 14.05 -23.81 10.37
CA TRP A 60 15.16 -22.85 10.46
C TRP A 60 16.23 -23.33 11.44
N TYR A 61 15.86 -23.79 12.65
CA TYR A 61 16.83 -24.38 13.59
C TYR A 61 17.53 -25.62 13.01
N PHE A 62 16.80 -26.44 12.25
CA PHE A 62 17.40 -27.59 11.57
C PHE A 62 18.38 -27.18 10.47
N GLN A 63 18.10 -26.09 9.75
CA GLN A 63 19.01 -25.54 8.76
C GLN A 63 20.31 -25.05 9.44
N LEU A 64 20.20 -24.24 10.49
CA LEU A 64 21.34 -23.74 11.27
C LEU A 64 22.19 -24.89 11.82
N LEU A 65 21.54 -25.96 12.31
CA LEU A 65 22.22 -27.18 12.74
C LEU A 65 22.96 -27.86 11.59
N ARG A 66 22.33 -28.02 10.43
CA ARG A 66 22.94 -28.71 9.27
C ARG A 66 24.11 -27.95 8.68
N GLU A 67 24.02 -26.62 8.67
CA GLU A 67 25.06 -25.71 8.16
C GLU A 67 26.13 -25.43 9.20
N GLY A 68 25.91 -25.83 10.45
CA GLY A 68 26.78 -25.55 11.57
C GLY A 68 26.92 -24.06 11.82
N THR A 69 25.90 -23.24 11.60
CA THR A 69 26.00 -21.78 11.69
C THR A 69 26.41 -21.34 13.10
N ASP A 70 27.39 -20.44 13.21
CA ASP A 70 27.73 -19.79 14.47
C ASP A 70 26.62 -18.81 14.85
N VAL A 71 25.99 -19.03 16.01
CA VAL A 71 24.83 -18.26 16.47
C VAL A 71 25.20 -17.13 17.42
N SER A 72 26.48 -16.92 17.74
CA SER A 72 26.93 -15.90 18.70
C SER A 72 26.38 -14.50 18.42
N GLY A 73 26.30 -14.11 17.15
CA GLY A 73 25.82 -12.80 16.70
C GLY A 73 24.34 -12.51 16.98
N PHE A 74 23.51 -13.55 17.10
CA PHE A 74 22.06 -13.42 17.31
C PHE A 74 21.55 -14.33 18.44
N ARG A 75 22.45 -14.80 19.30
CA ARG A 75 22.15 -15.74 20.40
C ARG A 75 21.08 -15.23 21.35
N LYS A 76 20.98 -13.91 21.56
CA LYS A 76 19.99 -13.29 22.47
C LYS A 76 18.57 -13.32 21.91
N THR A 77 18.43 -13.35 20.59
CA THR A 77 17.14 -13.29 19.91
C THR A 77 16.74 -14.62 19.26
N ILE A 78 17.67 -15.58 19.19
CA ILE A 78 17.48 -16.85 18.47
C ILE A 78 16.22 -17.62 18.88
N LEU A 79 15.83 -17.60 20.17
CA LEU A 79 14.64 -18.31 20.65
C LEU A 79 13.31 -17.69 20.19
N PHE A 80 13.31 -16.44 19.72
CA PHE A 80 12.13 -15.75 19.21
C PHE A 80 11.89 -15.98 17.71
N GLY A 81 12.80 -16.71 17.04
CA GLY A 81 12.61 -17.17 15.67
C GLY A 81 13.22 -16.28 14.58
N GLN A 82 13.11 -16.73 13.33
CA GLN A 82 13.74 -16.08 12.18
C GLN A 82 13.11 -14.71 11.87
N HIS A 83 11.83 -14.52 12.19
CA HIS A 83 11.07 -13.31 11.90
C HIS A 83 11.57 -12.09 12.71
N ASP A 84 11.97 -12.28 13.96
CA ASP A 84 12.50 -11.21 14.81
C ASP A 84 13.93 -10.76 14.43
N LEU A 85 14.60 -11.49 13.53
CA LEU A 85 15.89 -11.07 12.96
C LEU A 85 15.75 -10.07 11.81
N GLY A 86 14.54 -9.92 11.23
CA GLY A 86 14.32 -9.10 10.03
C GLY A 86 13.06 -8.24 10.00
N ASP A 87 12.16 -8.33 11.00
CA ASP A 87 10.85 -7.64 10.99
C ASP A 87 10.77 -6.38 11.89
N ALA A 88 11.87 -5.92 12.47
CA ALA A 88 11.87 -4.65 13.21
C ALA A 88 11.97 -3.46 12.24
N GLY A 89 10.82 -2.94 11.78
CA GLY A 89 10.74 -1.67 11.07
C GLY A 89 11.40 -0.52 11.85
N HIS A 90 12.09 0.40 11.16
CA HIS A 90 12.71 1.67 11.61
C HIS A 90 13.29 1.74 13.04
N GLY A 91 13.63 0.60 13.65
CA GLY A 91 14.30 0.46 14.93
C GLY A 91 15.68 -0.14 14.73
N ASP A 92 16.52 -0.04 15.77
CA ASP A 92 17.96 -0.32 15.83
C ASP A 92 18.37 -1.73 15.34
N SER A 93 18.28 -1.91 14.02
CA SER A 93 18.62 -3.10 13.24
C SER A 93 20.09 -3.08 12.80
N SER A 94 20.82 -2.02 13.16
CA SER A 94 22.24 -1.79 12.86
C SER A 94 23.09 -3.04 13.16
N LYS A 95 22.85 -3.70 14.30
CA LYS A 95 23.66 -4.84 14.76
C LYS A 95 23.40 -6.15 14.01
N ALA A 96 22.16 -6.43 13.61
CA ALA A 96 21.82 -7.67 12.91
C ALA A 96 22.31 -7.67 11.46
N VAL A 97 22.22 -6.52 10.78
CA VAL A 97 22.64 -6.39 9.37
C VAL A 97 24.16 -6.37 9.24
N MET A 98 24.86 -5.81 10.23
CA MET A 98 26.33 -5.82 10.24
C MET A 98 26.92 -7.22 10.43
N ALA A 99 26.19 -8.17 11.02
CA ALA A 99 26.65 -9.55 11.19
C ALA A 99 26.55 -10.41 9.91
N LEU A 100 25.90 -9.91 8.86
CA LEU A 100 25.79 -10.62 7.58
C LEU A 100 27.14 -10.61 6.82
N PRO A 101 27.47 -11.66 6.04
CA PRO A 101 28.63 -11.64 5.16
C PRO A 101 28.41 -10.65 4.00
N ASP A 102 29.51 -10.21 3.36
CA ASP A 102 29.44 -9.19 2.30
C ASP A 102 28.70 -9.66 1.04
N ASP A 103 28.67 -10.97 0.79
CA ASP A 103 27.91 -11.59 -0.29
C ASP A 103 26.42 -11.82 0.05
N ALA A 104 25.99 -11.53 1.28
CA ALA A 104 24.60 -11.64 1.66
C ALA A 104 23.74 -10.66 0.85
N GLU A 105 22.73 -11.21 0.18
CA GLU A 105 21.79 -10.41 -0.61
C GLU A 105 20.92 -9.55 0.31
N ILE A 106 20.99 -8.23 0.12
CA ILE A 106 20.20 -7.26 0.87
C ILE A 106 18.99 -6.82 0.03
N CYS A 107 19.15 -6.63 -1.28
CA CYS A 107 18.08 -6.22 -2.17
C CYS A 107 17.75 -7.30 -3.21
N GLY A 108 16.78 -8.17 -2.90
CA GLY A 108 16.29 -9.21 -3.83
C GLY A 108 15.76 -8.68 -5.17
N CYS A 109 15.21 -7.47 -5.18
CA CYS A 109 14.62 -6.88 -6.39
C CYS A 109 15.66 -6.45 -7.43
N ASN A 110 16.89 -6.14 -6.99
CA ASN A 110 17.97 -5.63 -7.85
C ASN A 110 19.26 -6.46 -7.73
N GLY A 111 19.25 -7.57 -6.97
CA GLY A 111 20.40 -8.46 -6.77
C GLY A 111 21.59 -7.78 -6.10
N VAL A 112 21.35 -6.89 -5.12
CA VAL A 112 22.41 -6.09 -4.47
C VAL A 112 22.78 -6.70 -3.12
N CYS A 113 24.06 -6.98 -2.91
CA CYS A 113 24.58 -7.57 -1.68
C CYS A 113 25.04 -6.50 -0.68
N LYS A 114 25.29 -6.91 0.57
CA LYS A 114 25.80 -6.04 1.64
C LYS A 114 27.10 -5.33 1.21
N GLY A 115 28.04 -6.08 0.63
CA GLY A 115 29.33 -5.58 0.18
C GLY A 115 29.19 -4.46 -0.83
N ASP A 116 28.29 -4.58 -1.81
CA ASP A 116 28.02 -3.54 -2.82
C ASP A 116 27.55 -2.22 -2.20
N ILE A 117 26.72 -2.32 -1.15
CA ILE A 117 26.17 -1.16 -0.44
C ILE A 117 27.26 -0.49 0.40
N VAL A 118 27.99 -1.27 1.20
CA VAL A 118 29.08 -0.77 2.05
C VAL A 118 30.18 -0.14 1.20
N ASP A 119 30.59 -0.80 0.11
CA ASP A 119 31.57 -0.28 -0.84
C ASP A 119 31.13 1.03 -1.46
N ALA A 120 29.86 1.13 -1.86
CA ALA A 120 29.34 2.37 -2.42
C ALA A 120 29.36 3.50 -1.39
N ILE A 121 28.96 3.24 -0.15
CA ILE A 121 28.97 4.23 0.94
C ILE A 121 30.39 4.74 1.19
N VAL A 122 31.36 3.83 1.36
CA VAL A 122 32.75 4.18 1.70
C VAL A 122 33.46 4.85 0.53
N LYS A 123 33.41 4.26 -0.67
CA LYS A 123 34.19 4.75 -1.83
C LYS A 123 33.64 6.05 -2.39
N LYS A 124 32.33 6.31 -2.26
CA LYS A 124 31.68 7.50 -2.82
C LYS A 124 31.27 8.53 -1.76
N GLY A 125 31.50 8.25 -0.47
CA GLY A 125 31.15 9.14 0.63
C GLY A 125 29.65 9.44 0.66
N LEU A 126 28.82 8.39 0.70
CA LEU A 126 27.36 8.55 0.69
C LEU A 126 26.85 8.71 2.13
N PHE A 127 26.07 9.76 2.38
CA PHE A 127 25.56 10.06 3.74
C PHE A 127 24.05 9.88 3.87
N THR A 128 23.34 9.70 2.75
CA THR A 128 21.87 9.59 2.73
C THR A 128 21.40 8.30 2.05
N LEU A 129 20.20 7.85 2.42
CA LEU A 129 19.57 6.68 1.81
C LEU A 129 19.34 6.88 0.30
N ASP A 130 19.03 8.10 -0.13
CA ASP A 130 18.82 8.41 -1.54
C ASP A 130 20.11 8.34 -2.35
N ASP A 131 21.23 8.73 -1.75
CA ASP A 131 22.54 8.56 -2.37
C ASP A 131 22.85 7.07 -2.57
N VAL A 132 22.55 6.22 -1.58
CA VAL A 132 22.72 4.77 -1.70
C VAL A 132 21.80 4.21 -2.79
N ARG A 133 20.53 4.63 -2.84
CA ARG A 133 19.57 4.23 -3.89
C ARG A 133 20.06 4.63 -5.28
N ALA A 134 20.59 5.83 -5.44
CA ALA A 134 21.05 6.35 -6.73
C ALA A 134 22.23 5.52 -7.29
N HIS A 135 23.14 5.08 -6.41
CA HIS A 135 24.38 4.43 -6.81
C HIS A 135 24.34 2.90 -6.82
N THR A 136 23.49 2.28 -5.99
CA THR A 136 23.42 0.81 -5.86
C THR A 136 22.12 0.23 -6.39
N LYS A 137 21.08 1.06 -6.55
CA LYS A 137 19.68 0.64 -6.74
C LYS A 137 19.06 -0.12 -5.57
N ALA A 138 19.78 -0.43 -4.49
CA ALA A 138 19.16 -1.00 -3.29
C ALA A 138 18.07 -0.06 -2.74
N SER A 139 16.97 -0.59 -2.20
CA SER A 139 15.80 0.15 -1.70
C SER A 139 14.99 0.94 -2.77
N SER A 140 15.47 1.06 -4.02
CA SER A 140 14.84 1.91 -5.05
C SER A 140 13.62 1.30 -5.78
N SER A 141 13.48 -0.02 -5.80
CA SER A 141 12.43 -0.71 -6.57
C SER A 141 11.20 -1.03 -5.72
N CYS A 142 11.34 -1.97 -4.79
CA CYS A 142 10.25 -2.49 -3.95
C CYS A 142 10.26 -1.94 -2.52
N GLY A 143 11.39 -1.38 -2.07
CA GLY A 143 11.53 -0.75 -0.76
C GLY A 143 11.54 -1.70 0.45
N SER A 144 11.38 -3.01 0.27
CA SER A 144 11.39 -3.98 1.38
C SER A 144 12.68 -3.99 2.17
N CYS A 145 13.82 -3.81 1.49
CA CYS A 145 15.15 -3.77 2.12
C CYS A 145 15.53 -2.40 2.71
N THR A 146 14.62 -1.42 2.77
CA THR A 146 14.97 -0.05 3.17
C THR A 146 15.58 0.02 4.57
N GLY A 147 14.98 -0.65 5.55
CA GLY A 147 15.52 -0.67 6.91
C GLY A 147 16.92 -1.30 6.99
N LEU A 148 17.17 -2.34 6.17
CA LEU A 148 18.50 -2.95 6.09
C LEU A 148 19.54 -2.00 5.50
N VAL A 149 19.16 -1.25 4.45
CA VAL A 149 20.02 -0.24 3.82
C VAL A 149 20.27 0.94 4.77
N GLU A 150 19.25 1.40 5.49
CA GLU A 150 19.38 2.45 6.52
C GLU A 150 20.31 1.99 7.66
N GLY A 151 20.17 0.73 8.11
CA GLY A 151 21.04 0.14 9.13
C GLY A 151 22.51 0.05 8.68
N LEU A 152 22.75 -0.38 7.43
CA LEU A 152 24.09 -0.39 6.83
C LEU A 152 24.66 1.03 6.69
N LEU A 153 23.85 1.97 6.22
CA LEU A 153 24.25 3.36 6.09
C LEU A 153 24.65 3.93 7.46
N ALA A 154 23.75 3.91 8.44
CA ALA A 154 24.01 4.40 9.79
C ALA A 154 25.25 3.77 10.44
N SER A 155 25.47 2.47 10.22
CA SER A 155 26.62 1.75 10.76
C SER A 155 27.93 2.05 10.03
N THR A 156 27.87 2.40 8.74
CA THR A 156 29.05 2.68 7.91
C THR A 156 29.50 4.15 8.05
N VAL A 157 28.58 5.10 8.19
CA VAL A 157 28.90 6.55 8.36
C VAL A 157 28.94 7.03 9.81
N GLY A 158 28.44 6.24 10.78
CA GLY A 158 28.49 6.60 12.22
C GLY A 158 27.70 7.87 12.56
N GLU A 159 28.29 8.77 13.37
CA GLU A 159 27.67 10.05 13.78
C GLU A 159 27.40 11.05 12.62
N GLY A 160 27.86 10.74 11.40
CA GLY A 160 27.56 11.52 10.19
C GLY A 160 26.22 11.18 9.52
N TYR A 161 25.47 10.23 10.06
CA TYR A 161 24.13 9.89 9.56
C TYR A 161 23.11 10.92 10.05
N ASP A 162 22.64 11.77 9.13
CA ASP A 162 21.61 12.76 9.42
C ASP A 162 20.23 12.06 9.48
N ALA A 163 19.94 11.44 10.64
CA ALA A 163 18.71 10.68 10.88
C ALA A 163 17.45 11.55 10.95
N LYS A 164 17.62 12.87 11.04
CA LYS A 164 16.51 13.81 11.04
C LYS A 164 16.18 14.16 9.59
N PRO A 165 14.91 14.13 9.17
CA PRO A 165 14.56 14.77 7.92
C PRO A 165 14.83 16.26 8.10
N SER A 166 15.96 16.73 7.58
CA SER A 166 15.99 18.04 6.94
C SER A 166 14.73 18.10 6.07
N LYS A 167 14.00 19.22 6.09
CA LYS A 167 12.79 19.39 5.28
C LYS A 167 13.14 19.06 3.84
N LYS A 168 12.85 17.82 3.44
CA LYS A 168 13.37 17.28 2.20
C LYS A 168 12.62 17.99 1.08
N PRO A 169 13.32 18.63 0.14
CA PRO A 169 12.64 19.24 -0.98
C PRO A 169 11.84 18.20 -1.73
N MET A 170 10.63 18.56 -2.18
CA MET A 170 9.76 17.66 -2.93
C MET A 170 10.46 17.10 -4.19
N CYS A 171 11.29 17.93 -4.84
CA CYS A 171 12.11 17.55 -5.98
C CYS A 171 13.24 18.56 -6.18
N LYS A 172 14.08 18.34 -7.19
CA LYS A 172 15.21 19.24 -7.54
C LYS A 172 14.81 20.61 -8.11
N CYS A 173 13.52 20.88 -8.29
CA CYS A 173 13.05 22.16 -8.85
C CYS A 173 12.74 23.20 -7.78
N THR A 174 12.85 22.86 -6.50
CA THR A 174 12.49 23.71 -5.36
C THR A 174 13.31 23.29 -4.15
N ASP A 175 13.47 24.18 -3.18
CA ASP A 175 14.02 23.85 -1.85
C ASP A 175 12.90 23.57 -0.83
N HIS A 176 11.63 23.74 -1.23
CA HIS A 176 10.47 23.56 -0.37
C HIS A 176 10.03 22.10 -0.27
N SER A 177 9.62 21.70 0.94
CA SER A 177 9.04 20.37 1.17
C SER A 177 7.60 20.28 0.68
N HIS A 178 7.07 19.06 0.60
CA HIS A 178 5.66 18.85 0.33
C HIS A 178 4.75 19.57 1.34
N ASP A 179 5.10 19.57 2.63
CA ASP A 179 4.31 20.21 3.67
C ASP A 179 4.27 21.74 3.48
N ASP A 180 5.42 22.37 3.15
CA ASP A 180 5.49 23.81 2.89
C ASP A 180 4.58 24.20 1.70
N VAL A 181 4.61 23.40 0.63
CA VAL A 181 3.82 23.65 -0.59
C VAL A 181 2.33 23.45 -0.35
N ILE A 182 1.92 22.37 0.32
CA ILE A 182 0.52 22.11 0.67
C ILE A 182 -0.02 23.26 1.53
N GLN A 183 0.74 23.68 2.54
CA GLN A 183 0.34 24.77 3.43
C GLN A 183 0.23 26.10 2.67
N GLY A 184 1.25 26.48 1.89
CA GLY A 184 1.25 27.75 1.16
C GLY A 184 0.20 27.83 0.06
N ILE A 185 -0.17 26.71 -0.60
CA ILE A 185 -1.30 26.69 -1.54
C ILE A 185 -2.57 27.21 -0.88
N LYS A 186 -2.83 26.78 0.36
CA LYS A 186 -4.03 27.17 1.09
C LYS A 186 -3.90 28.56 1.70
N GLU A 187 -2.78 28.88 2.34
CA GLU A 187 -2.58 30.16 3.05
C GLU A 187 -2.53 31.36 2.10
N HIS A 188 -2.01 31.18 0.89
CA HIS A 188 -1.86 32.24 -0.10
C HIS A 188 -2.86 32.12 -1.25
N GLU A 189 -3.87 31.26 -1.12
CA GLU A 189 -4.94 31.05 -2.11
C GLU A 189 -4.39 30.81 -3.54
N LEU A 190 -3.34 29.99 -3.67
CA LEU A 190 -2.69 29.73 -4.95
C LEU A 190 -3.53 28.74 -5.76
N LYS A 191 -4.12 29.21 -6.86
CA LYS A 191 -5.15 28.47 -7.64
C LYS A 191 -4.67 27.92 -8.97
N SER A 192 -3.39 28.04 -9.31
CA SER A 192 -2.83 27.46 -10.54
C SER A 192 -1.42 26.94 -10.28
N MET A 193 -0.98 25.94 -11.06
CA MET A 193 0.38 25.43 -10.89
C MET A 193 1.44 26.50 -11.17
N GLN A 194 1.14 27.47 -12.04
CA GLN A 194 2.03 28.60 -12.30
C GLN A 194 2.13 29.52 -11.08
N ALA A 195 1.00 29.87 -10.46
CA ALA A 195 1.00 30.69 -9.25
C ALA A 195 1.78 30.02 -8.11
N VAL A 196 1.68 28.70 -7.96
CA VAL A 196 2.48 27.96 -6.98
C VAL A 196 3.97 28.04 -7.30
N ARG A 197 4.36 27.82 -8.55
CA ARG A 197 5.76 27.88 -8.98
C ARG A 197 6.35 29.27 -8.83
N ASP A 198 5.60 30.32 -9.20
CA ASP A 198 6.05 31.71 -9.08
C ASP A 198 6.23 32.10 -7.61
N PHE A 199 5.26 31.74 -6.75
CA PHE A 199 5.29 32.06 -5.33
C PHE A 199 6.47 31.40 -4.59
N PHE A 200 6.74 30.13 -4.89
CA PHE A 200 7.84 29.36 -4.28
C PHE A 200 9.14 29.40 -5.09
N GLU A 201 9.26 30.36 -6.02
CA GLU A 201 10.47 30.61 -6.82
C GLU A 201 11.06 29.33 -7.46
N TRP A 202 10.20 28.56 -8.13
CA TRP A 202 10.60 27.28 -8.74
C TRP A 202 11.75 27.46 -9.72
N GLN A 203 12.82 26.68 -9.53
CA GLN A 203 14.04 26.74 -10.34
C GLN A 203 13.83 26.25 -11.78
N THR A 204 12.78 25.45 -12.01
CA THR A 204 12.39 24.97 -13.35
C THR A 204 11.01 25.52 -13.71
N PRO A 205 10.89 26.40 -14.73
CA PRO A 205 9.65 27.11 -15.04
C PRO A 205 8.42 26.22 -15.25
N ASP A 206 8.59 25.07 -15.91
CA ASP A 206 7.50 24.11 -16.17
C ASP A 206 7.45 22.96 -15.16
N GLY A 207 8.34 22.94 -14.16
CA GLY A 207 8.53 21.82 -13.25
C GLY A 207 9.07 20.54 -13.92
N CYS A 208 9.09 19.44 -13.16
CA CYS A 208 9.55 18.13 -13.61
C CYS A 208 8.50 17.04 -13.41
N ALA A 209 8.82 15.80 -13.81
CA ALA A 209 7.95 14.63 -13.67
C ALA A 209 7.57 14.28 -12.21
N ALA A 210 8.28 14.82 -11.21
CA ALA A 210 7.93 14.65 -9.80
C ALA A 210 6.94 15.72 -9.31
N CYS A 211 7.23 17.00 -9.53
CA CYS A 211 6.40 18.08 -8.98
C CYS A 211 5.16 18.38 -9.81
N ARG A 212 5.17 18.22 -11.15
CA ARG A 212 3.99 18.51 -11.99
C ARG A 212 2.76 17.70 -11.56
N PRO A 213 2.84 16.36 -11.42
CA PRO A 213 1.71 15.57 -10.94
C PRO A 213 1.30 15.92 -9.50
N ALA A 214 2.26 16.23 -8.64
CA ALA A 214 2.00 16.59 -7.25
C ALA A 214 1.23 17.92 -7.14
N LEU A 215 1.69 18.96 -7.84
CA LEU A 215 1.01 20.26 -7.88
C LEU A 215 -0.39 20.14 -8.46
N ASN A 216 -0.54 19.41 -9.57
CA ASN A 216 -1.85 19.15 -10.17
C ASN A 216 -2.81 18.49 -9.15
N TYR A 217 -2.33 17.49 -8.43
CA TYR A 217 -3.11 16.82 -7.38
C TYR A 217 -3.46 17.75 -6.21
N TYR A 218 -2.51 18.52 -5.68
CA TYR A 218 -2.74 19.40 -4.54
C TYR A 218 -3.75 20.49 -4.84
N LEU A 219 -3.69 21.05 -6.05
CA LEU A 219 -4.66 22.06 -6.50
C LEU A 219 -6.05 21.45 -6.69
N LEU A 220 -6.17 20.23 -7.24
CA LEU A 220 -7.46 19.54 -7.32
C LEU A 220 -8.07 19.22 -5.95
N ALA A 221 -7.24 18.90 -4.97
CA ALA A 221 -7.70 18.61 -3.62
C ALA A 221 -8.18 19.88 -2.88
N ASN A 222 -7.50 21.01 -3.09
CA ASN A 222 -7.81 22.27 -2.39
C ASN A 222 -8.84 23.15 -3.13
N TRP A 223 -8.86 23.13 -4.47
CA TRP A 223 -9.66 24.03 -5.32
C TRP A 223 -10.49 23.27 -6.36
N PRO A 224 -11.31 22.26 -5.99
CA PRO A 224 -11.99 21.38 -6.94
C PRO A 224 -12.97 22.10 -7.88
N ALA A 225 -13.48 23.28 -7.50
CA ALA A 225 -14.40 24.07 -8.30
C ALA A 225 -13.72 25.12 -9.20
N GLU A 226 -12.44 25.44 -8.95
CA GLU A 226 -11.73 26.55 -9.60
C GLU A 226 -10.52 26.08 -10.43
N TYR A 227 -9.84 25.02 -9.97
CA TYR A 227 -8.68 24.47 -10.66
C TYR A 227 -9.11 23.40 -11.67
N GLN A 228 -8.66 23.55 -12.92
CA GLN A 228 -8.87 22.58 -13.98
C GLN A 228 -7.75 21.53 -13.99
N ASP A 229 -8.12 20.26 -13.96
CA ASP A 229 -7.17 19.13 -14.04
C ASP A 229 -6.30 19.22 -15.30
N ASP A 230 -4.98 19.18 -15.14
CA ASP A 230 -4.03 19.11 -16.25
C ASP A 230 -3.75 17.64 -16.61
N ALA A 231 -4.37 17.18 -17.71
CA ALA A 231 -4.18 15.83 -18.23
C ALA A 231 -2.71 15.51 -18.56
N GLN A 232 -1.86 16.50 -18.88
CA GLN A 232 -0.44 16.27 -19.14
C GLN A 232 0.37 15.99 -17.87
N SER A 233 -0.14 16.43 -16.72
CA SER A 233 0.46 16.18 -15.40
C SER A 233 0.00 14.86 -14.79
N ARG A 234 -0.84 14.08 -15.49
CA ARG A 234 -1.27 12.74 -15.09
C ARG A 234 -0.35 11.67 -15.70
N PHE A 235 -0.13 10.55 -15.00
CA PHE A 235 0.51 9.40 -15.68
C PHE A 235 -0.46 8.80 -16.69
N ILE A 236 0.09 7.99 -17.60
CA ILE A 236 -0.67 7.41 -18.71
C ILE A 236 -1.90 6.62 -18.25
N ASN A 237 -1.82 5.96 -17.09
CA ASN A 237 -2.92 5.17 -16.56
C ASN A 237 -4.10 6.03 -16.12
N GLU A 238 -3.82 7.19 -15.51
CA GLU A 238 -4.84 8.15 -15.12
C GLU A 238 -5.40 8.90 -16.34
N ARG A 239 -4.54 9.29 -17.30
CA ARG A 239 -4.98 10.01 -18.52
C ARG A 239 -5.81 9.15 -19.46
N ALA A 240 -5.39 7.90 -19.67
CA ALA A 240 -6.10 6.97 -20.54
C ALA A 240 -7.14 6.14 -19.80
N HIS A 241 -7.38 6.38 -18.49
CA HIS A 241 -8.33 5.65 -17.64
C HIS A 241 -8.34 4.12 -17.83
N GLY A 242 -7.17 3.58 -18.11
CA GLY A 242 -6.89 2.20 -18.46
C GLY A 242 -5.42 1.92 -18.17
N ASN A 243 -5.07 0.67 -17.85
CA ASN A 243 -3.74 0.37 -17.36
C ASN A 243 -2.84 -0.09 -18.50
N ILE A 244 -1.76 0.64 -18.77
CA ILE A 244 -0.79 0.28 -19.82
C ILE A 244 -0.07 -1.04 -19.47
N GLN A 245 0.04 -1.93 -20.45
CA GLN A 245 0.70 -3.22 -20.37
C GLN A 245 2.11 -3.14 -20.96
N LYS A 246 2.91 -4.19 -20.72
CA LYS A 246 4.32 -4.24 -21.16
C LYS A 246 4.49 -4.14 -22.68
N ASP A 247 3.51 -4.61 -23.44
CA ASP A 247 3.48 -4.59 -24.90
C ASP A 247 2.85 -3.30 -25.47
N GLY A 248 2.53 -2.32 -24.63
CA GLY A 248 1.89 -1.07 -25.03
C GLY A 248 0.38 -1.15 -25.21
N THR A 249 -0.23 -2.33 -25.02
CA THR A 249 -1.69 -2.47 -24.93
C THR A 249 -2.20 -1.96 -23.59
N TYR A 250 -3.51 -1.97 -23.40
CA TYR A 250 -4.20 -1.51 -22.21
C TYR A 250 -5.05 -2.62 -21.62
N SER A 251 -5.33 -2.47 -20.32
CA SER A 251 -6.39 -3.22 -19.66
C SER A 251 -7.54 -2.32 -19.25
N VAL A 252 -8.75 -2.85 -19.40
CA VAL A 252 -10.04 -2.20 -19.15
C VAL A 252 -10.75 -2.91 -18.02
N VAL A 253 -11.14 -2.17 -16.99
CA VAL A 253 -11.82 -2.72 -15.81
C VAL A 253 -13.10 -1.92 -15.56
N PRO A 254 -14.27 -2.41 -16.02
CA PRO A 254 -15.56 -1.82 -15.70
C PRO A 254 -15.78 -1.79 -14.18
N ARG A 255 -16.44 -0.75 -13.68
CA ARG A 255 -16.81 -0.68 -12.26
C ARG A 255 -17.98 -1.61 -11.98
N MET A 256 -17.79 -2.51 -11.02
CA MET A 256 -18.83 -3.38 -10.46
C MET A 256 -19.04 -2.97 -9.00
N PHE A 257 -20.08 -2.19 -8.71
CA PHE A 257 -20.29 -1.60 -7.39
C PHE A 257 -20.44 -2.68 -6.32
N GLY A 258 -19.60 -2.64 -5.28
CA GLY A 258 -19.54 -3.65 -4.22
C GLY A 258 -19.14 -5.05 -4.70
N GLY A 259 -18.64 -5.18 -5.93
CA GLY A 259 -18.37 -6.46 -6.59
C GLY A 259 -19.61 -7.17 -7.13
N LEU A 260 -20.74 -6.46 -7.27
CA LEU A 260 -21.98 -6.99 -7.80
C LEU A 260 -22.05 -6.88 -9.33
N CYS A 261 -22.77 -7.82 -9.94
CA CYS A 261 -23.08 -7.82 -11.36
C CYS A 261 -24.29 -8.70 -11.63
N THR A 262 -25.13 -8.28 -12.56
CA THR A 262 -26.28 -9.01 -13.08
C THR A 262 -25.87 -9.91 -14.24
N ALA A 263 -26.78 -10.81 -14.65
CA ALA A 263 -26.52 -11.65 -15.82
C ALA A 263 -26.40 -10.83 -17.11
N ASP A 264 -27.15 -9.74 -17.25
CA ASP A 264 -27.12 -8.89 -18.44
C ASP A 264 -25.83 -8.05 -18.50
N GLU A 265 -25.38 -7.51 -17.36
CA GLU A 265 -24.08 -6.84 -17.24
C GLU A 265 -22.92 -7.81 -17.54
N LEU A 266 -22.97 -9.06 -17.04
CA LEU A 266 -21.98 -10.08 -17.39
C LEU A 266 -21.99 -10.45 -18.88
N ARG A 267 -23.17 -10.54 -19.50
CA ARG A 267 -23.28 -10.74 -20.95
C ARG A 267 -22.69 -9.57 -21.72
N ALA A 268 -22.97 -8.33 -21.32
CA ALA A 268 -22.39 -7.16 -21.95
C ALA A 268 -20.85 -7.16 -21.90
N ILE A 269 -20.25 -7.54 -20.75
CA ILE A 269 -18.79 -7.71 -20.66
C ILE A 269 -18.29 -8.79 -21.63
N ALA A 270 -19.00 -9.92 -21.73
CA ALA A 270 -18.65 -11.00 -22.67
C ALA A 270 -18.76 -10.56 -24.13
N ASP A 271 -19.85 -9.88 -24.51
CA ASP A 271 -20.08 -9.38 -25.87
C ASP A 271 -19.01 -8.35 -26.26
N VAL A 272 -18.64 -7.46 -25.35
CA VAL A 272 -17.53 -6.51 -25.54
C VAL A 272 -16.21 -7.26 -25.70
N SER A 273 -15.95 -8.26 -24.86
CA SER A 273 -14.74 -9.09 -24.96
C SER A 273 -14.62 -9.74 -26.35
N ASP A 274 -15.71 -10.31 -26.87
CA ASP A 274 -15.74 -10.93 -28.20
C ASP A 274 -15.58 -9.90 -29.32
N LYS A 275 -16.29 -8.77 -29.25
CA LYS A 275 -16.26 -7.68 -30.25
C LYS A 275 -14.85 -7.12 -30.46
N TYR A 276 -14.13 -6.86 -29.37
CA TYR A 276 -12.77 -6.30 -29.40
C TYR A 276 -11.68 -7.37 -29.39
N LYS A 277 -12.07 -8.66 -29.46
CA LYS A 277 -11.15 -9.81 -29.46
C LYS A 277 -10.18 -9.77 -28.27
N VAL A 278 -10.71 -9.47 -27.09
CA VAL A 278 -9.94 -9.41 -25.85
C VAL A 278 -9.33 -10.79 -25.58
N PRO A 279 -7.99 -10.92 -25.54
CA PRO A 279 -7.33 -12.22 -25.42
C PRO A 279 -7.50 -12.89 -24.05
N GLU A 280 -7.62 -12.10 -22.98
CA GLU A 280 -7.69 -12.63 -21.61
C GLU A 280 -8.59 -11.76 -20.72
N MET A 281 -9.45 -12.44 -19.94
CA MET A 281 -10.23 -11.83 -18.86
C MET A 281 -9.87 -12.45 -17.52
N LYS A 282 -9.79 -11.63 -16.46
CA LYS A 282 -9.44 -12.11 -15.11
C LYS A 282 -10.32 -11.51 -14.02
N VAL A 283 -10.81 -12.35 -13.12
CA VAL A 283 -11.43 -11.90 -11.86
C VAL A 283 -10.34 -11.41 -10.92
N THR A 284 -10.43 -10.15 -10.51
CA THR A 284 -9.44 -9.47 -9.68
C THR A 284 -9.72 -9.63 -8.19
N GLY A 285 -8.70 -9.40 -7.36
CA GLY A 285 -8.87 -9.36 -5.90
C GLY A 285 -9.77 -8.22 -5.39
N GLY A 286 -10.17 -7.29 -6.26
CA GLY A 286 -11.17 -6.24 -5.97
C GLY A 286 -12.60 -6.64 -6.36
N GLN A 287 -12.85 -7.91 -6.70
CA GLN A 287 -14.17 -8.41 -7.14
C GLN A 287 -14.65 -7.74 -8.43
N ARG A 288 -13.75 -7.61 -9.41
CA ARG A 288 -14.03 -7.06 -10.74
C ARG A 288 -13.46 -7.92 -11.85
N ILE A 289 -13.89 -7.70 -13.08
CA ILE A 289 -13.35 -8.37 -14.27
C ILE A 289 -12.40 -7.41 -15.00
N ASP A 290 -11.17 -7.88 -15.25
CA ASP A 290 -10.12 -7.15 -15.96
C ASP A 290 -9.98 -7.72 -17.37
N LEU A 291 -10.07 -6.87 -18.39
CA LEU A 291 -9.97 -7.22 -19.82
C LEU A 291 -8.61 -6.76 -20.34
N PHE A 292 -7.69 -7.69 -20.63
CA PHE A 292 -6.31 -7.39 -21.03
C PHE A 292 -6.11 -7.36 -22.54
N GLY A 293 -5.06 -6.67 -23.00
CA GLY A 293 -4.62 -6.73 -24.41
C GLY A 293 -5.40 -5.81 -25.35
N VAL A 294 -6.12 -4.82 -24.82
CA VAL A 294 -6.92 -3.88 -25.59
C VAL A 294 -6.01 -2.84 -26.24
N LYS A 295 -6.15 -2.60 -27.55
CA LYS A 295 -5.35 -1.57 -28.23
C LYS A 295 -5.80 -0.18 -27.79
N LYS A 296 -4.88 0.78 -27.82
CA LYS A 296 -5.17 2.15 -27.38
C LYS A 296 -6.32 2.77 -28.18
N GLU A 297 -6.29 2.60 -29.50
CA GLU A 297 -7.28 3.12 -30.45
C GLU A 297 -8.69 2.53 -30.25
N ASP A 298 -8.80 1.35 -29.65
CA ASP A 298 -10.08 0.68 -29.40
C ASP A 298 -10.74 1.16 -28.09
N LEU A 299 -9.97 1.80 -27.20
CA LEU A 299 -10.47 2.20 -25.88
C LEU A 299 -11.74 3.08 -25.94
N PRO A 300 -11.84 4.14 -26.78
CA PRO A 300 -13.04 4.98 -26.79
C PRO A 300 -14.32 4.23 -27.19
N LEU A 301 -14.24 3.35 -28.19
CA LEU A 301 -15.40 2.58 -28.66
C LEU A 301 -15.76 1.45 -27.67
N MET A 302 -14.75 0.79 -27.10
CA MET A 302 -14.97 -0.25 -26.08
C MET A 302 -15.66 0.33 -24.86
N TRP A 303 -15.20 1.49 -24.38
CA TRP A 303 -15.86 2.17 -23.27
C TRP A 303 -17.24 2.70 -23.63
N LYS A 304 -17.47 3.13 -24.88
CA LYS A 304 -18.82 3.46 -25.34
C LYS A 304 -19.78 2.28 -25.14
N ASP A 305 -19.42 1.08 -25.61
CA ASP A 305 -20.28 -0.09 -25.49
C ASP A 305 -20.53 -0.47 -24.01
N LEU A 306 -19.49 -0.36 -23.16
CA LEU A 306 -19.61 -0.60 -21.72
C LEU A 306 -20.50 0.45 -21.04
N SER A 307 -20.36 1.72 -21.37
CA SER A 307 -21.19 2.82 -20.83
C SER A 307 -22.64 2.72 -21.29
N ASP A 308 -22.89 2.30 -22.55
CA ASP A 308 -24.25 2.02 -23.05
C ASP A 308 -24.89 0.86 -22.28
N ALA A 309 -24.10 -0.08 -21.76
CA ALA A 309 -24.53 -1.16 -20.86
C ALA A 309 -24.62 -0.76 -19.37
N GLY A 310 -24.34 0.52 -19.03
CA GLY A 310 -24.46 1.06 -17.68
C GLY A 310 -23.19 1.04 -16.83
N PHE A 311 -22.05 0.62 -17.39
CA PHE A 311 -20.78 0.65 -16.67
C PHE A 311 -20.11 2.04 -16.71
N VAL A 312 -19.33 2.32 -15.67
CA VAL A 312 -18.39 3.46 -15.65
C VAL A 312 -16.96 2.95 -15.43
N SER A 313 -15.96 3.80 -15.64
CA SER A 313 -14.57 3.41 -15.38
C SER A 313 -14.34 2.97 -13.93
N GLY A 314 -13.75 1.78 -13.78
CA GLY A 314 -13.26 1.28 -12.50
C GLY A 314 -12.06 2.05 -11.96
N HIS A 315 -11.48 2.98 -12.74
CA HIS A 315 -10.26 3.72 -12.41
C HIS A 315 -9.14 2.78 -11.94
N ALA A 316 -9.10 1.58 -12.55
CA ALA A 316 -8.12 0.58 -12.20
C ALA A 316 -6.73 1.16 -12.44
N TYR A 317 -5.85 1.00 -11.46
CA TYR A 317 -4.45 1.47 -11.49
C TYR A 317 -4.20 2.98 -11.38
N GLY A 318 -5.23 3.83 -11.33
CA GLY A 318 -5.04 5.26 -11.03
C GLY A 318 -4.59 5.55 -9.60
N LYS A 319 -4.03 6.75 -9.36
CA LYS A 319 -3.96 7.39 -8.03
C LYS A 319 -5.34 7.96 -7.68
N ALA A 320 -6.26 7.05 -7.42
CA ALA A 320 -7.67 7.30 -7.21
C ALA A 320 -8.25 6.23 -6.28
N MET A 321 -9.52 6.40 -5.89
CA MET A 321 -10.29 5.32 -5.29
C MET A 321 -10.45 4.18 -6.30
N ARG A 322 -9.90 3.03 -5.96
CA ARG A 322 -9.92 1.86 -6.84
C ARG A 322 -11.15 1.02 -6.63
N THR A 323 -11.33 0.41 -5.46
CA THR A 323 -12.36 -0.63 -5.24
C THR A 323 -12.87 -0.65 -3.81
N VAL A 324 -14.11 -1.12 -3.66
CA VAL A 324 -14.71 -1.50 -2.38
C VAL A 324 -14.98 -2.99 -2.40
N LYS A 325 -14.18 -3.78 -1.67
CA LYS A 325 -14.38 -5.24 -1.57
C LYS A 325 -15.43 -5.53 -0.51
N THR A 326 -16.41 -6.38 -0.80
CA THR A 326 -17.45 -6.77 0.15
C THR A 326 -17.47 -8.29 0.36
N CYS A 327 -18.03 -8.75 1.47
CA CYS A 327 -18.44 -10.15 1.58
C CYS A 327 -19.96 -10.27 1.42
N ALA A 328 -20.45 -11.51 1.37
CA ALA A 328 -21.86 -11.80 1.14
C ALA A 328 -22.82 -11.22 2.20
N GLY A 329 -22.31 -10.79 3.37
CA GLY A 329 -23.06 -10.08 4.40
C GLY A 329 -24.24 -10.86 4.98
N LYS A 330 -25.07 -10.18 5.79
CA LYS A 330 -26.29 -10.73 6.40
C LYS A 330 -27.32 -11.21 5.37
N THR A 331 -27.28 -10.65 4.17
CA THR A 331 -28.20 -11.02 3.08
C THR A 331 -28.11 -12.50 2.71
N TRP A 332 -26.90 -13.08 2.73
CA TRP A 332 -26.68 -14.44 2.24
C TRP A 332 -25.88 -15.33 3.19
N CYS A 333 -24.95 -14.76 3.95
CA CYS A 333 -24.09 -15.53 4.86
C CYS A 333 -24.82 -15.76 6.18
N ARG A 334 -24.89 -17.03 6.62
CA ARG A 334 -25.44 -17.42 7.93
C ARG A 334 -24.80 -16.73 9.14
N PHE A 335 -23.64 -16.10 8.93
CA PHE A 335 -22.86 -15.43 9.97
C PHE A 335 -22.80 -13.92 9.80
N GLY A 336 -23.40 -13.36 8.75
CA GLY A 336 -23.41 -11.93 8.55
C GLY A 336 -24.23 -11.24 9.62
N THR A 337 -23.62 -10.29 10.33
CA THR A 337 -24.26 -9.47 11.36
C THR A 337 -24.98 -8.28 10.74
N GLN A 338 -24.40 -7.68 9.68
CA GLN A 338 -24.96 -6.54 8.94
C GLN A 338 -24.87 -6.74 7.41
N ASN A 339 -25.55 -5.88 6.65
CA ASN A 339 -25.54 -5.88 5.19
C ASN A 339 -24.26 -5.23 4.62
N SER A 340 -23.15 -5.99 4.59
CA SER A 340 -21.89 -5.48 4.06
C SER A 340 -21.93 -5.12 2.58
N THR A 341 -22.71 -5.84 1.78
CA THR A 341 -22.78 -5.61 0.33
C THR A 341 -23.45 -4.26 0.04
N GLY A 342 -24.62 -4.00 0.64
CA GLY A 342 -25.34 -2.73 0.47
C GLY A 342 -24.52 -1.54 0.98
N LEU A 343 -23.91 -1.66 2.16
CA LEU A 343 -23.03 -0.62 2.68
C LEU A 343 -21.79 -0.39 1.80
N GLY A 344 -21.21 -1.45 1.25
CA GLY A 344 -20.09 -1.35 0.33
C GLY A 344 -20.44 -0.64 -0.97
N VAL A 345 -21.63 -0.88 -1.52
CA VAL A 345 -22.16 -0.13 -2.68
C VAL A 345 -22.28 1.35 -2.34
N LYS A 346 -22.92 1.72 -1.22
CA LYS A 346 -23.05 3.12 -0.79
C LYS A 346 -21.70 3.83 -0.63
N LEU A 347 -20.71 3.14 -0.03
CA LEU A 347 -19.35 3.67 0.11
C LEU A 347 -18.67 3.85 -1.25
N GLU A 348 -18.88 2.93 -2.19
CA GLU A 348 -18.32 3.03 -3.52
C GLU A 348 -18.97 4.16 -4.33
N GLU A 349 -20.30 4.32 -4.25
CA GLU A 349 -21.04 5.43 -4.85
C GLU A 349 -20.63 6.79 -4.24
N LEU A 350 -20.35 6.84 -2.95
CA LEU A 350 -19.84 8.04 -2.29
C LEU A 350 -18.44 8.43 -2.79
N THR A 351 -17.61 7.47 -3.22
CA THR A 351 -16.15 7.68 -3.38
C THR A 351 -15.59 7.36 -4.76
N TRP A 352 -16.39 6.88 -5.72
CA TRP A 352 -15.90 6.66 -7.08
C TRP A 352 -15.47 7.98 -7.73
N GLY A 353 -14.59 7.91 -8.74
CA GLY A 353 -14.03 9.11 -9.39
C GLY A 353 -13.03 9.92 -8.54
N SER A 354 -13.00 9.74 -7.22
CA SER A 354 -12.14 10.54 -6.34
C SER A 354 -10.64 10.35 -6.63
N TRP A 355 -9.95 11.45 -6.95
CA TRP A 355 -8.50 11.50 -7.01
C TRP A 355 -7.88 11.48 -5.62
N MET A 356 -6.80 10.71 -5.47
CA MET A 356 -6.14 10.44 -4.20
C MET A 356 -4.63 10.64 -4.34
N PRO A 357 -3.88 10.89 -3.24
CA PRO A 357 -2.43 11.00 -3.28
C PRO A 357 -1.78 9.73 -3.85
N HIS A 358 -2.36 8.56 -3.52
CA HIS A 358 -2.02 7.29 -4.11
C HIS A 358 -3.26 6.37 -4.25
N LYS A 359 -3.12 5.18 -4.81
CA LYS A 359 -4.15 4.11 -4.79
C LYS A 359 -4.80 3.97 -3.43
N PHE A 360 -6.14 3.98 -3.42
CA PHE A 360 -6.96 3.85 -2.22
C PHE A 360 -7.98 2.73 -2.40
N LYS A 361 -8.14 1.88 -1.39
CA LYS A 361 -9.06 0.74 -1.40
C LYS A 361 -9.89 0.74 -0.12
N LEU A 362 -11.15 0.38 -0.26
CA LEU A 362 -12.04 0.13 0.87
C LEU A 362 -12.45 -1.32 0.93
N ALA A 363 -12.93 -1.76 2.08
CA ALA A 363 -13.68 -3.00 2.18
C ALA A 363 -14.68 -2.99 3.33
N VAL A 364 -15.75 -3.76 3.15
CA VAL A 364 -16.80 -3.95 4.15
C VAL A 364 -16.98 -5.45 4.40
N SER A 365 -16.64 -5.87 5.62
CA SER A 365 -16.82 -7.23 6.10
C SER A 365 -18.06 -7.30 6.98
N GLY A 366 -19.05 -8.09 6.59
CA GLY A 366 -20.33 -8.21 7.29
C GLY A 366 -20.29 -8.93 8.64
N CYS A 367 -19.12 -9.36 9.13
CA CYS A 367 -18.92 -9.90 10.47
C CYS A 367 -17.40 -9.91 10.81
N PRO A 368 -17.01 -10.19 12.07
CA PRO A 368 -15.59 -10.24 12.48
C PRO A 368 -14.72 -11.29 11.78
N ARG A 369 -15.30 -12.25 11.05
CA ARG A 369 -14.53 -13.21 10.22
C ARG A 369 -13.79 -12.55 9.07
N ASN A 370 -14.13 -11.31 8.74
CA ASN A 370 -13.34 -10.45 7.89
C ASN A 370 -13.05 -10.98 6.46
N CYS A 371 -14.02 -11.66 5.83
CA CYS A 371 -13.82 -12.24 4.48
C CYS A 371 -13.52 -11.20 3.37
N ALA A 372 -13.82 -9.92 3.60
CA ALA A 372 -13.46 -8.84 2.67
C ALA A 372 -12.03 -8.29 2.91
N GLU A 373 -11.31 -8.80 3.92
CA GLU A 373 -9.98 -8.37 4.32
C GLU A 373 -9.92 -6.86 4.65
N ALA A 374 -10.92 -6.38 5.38
CA ALA A 374 -11.08 -4.96 5.72
C ALA A 374 -9.89 -4.40 6.52
N THR A 375 -9.27 -5.23 7.35
CA THR A 375 -8.14 -4.87 8.22
C THR A 375 -6.79 -4.71 7.50
N ILE A 376 -6.75 -4.77 6.17
CA ILE A 376 -5.56 -4.47 5.35
C ILE A 376 -5.88 -3.50 4.20
N LYS A 377 -7.03 -2.83 4.25
CA LYS A 377 -7.40 -1.78 3.28
C LYS A 377 -7.11 -0.40 3.84
N ASP A 378 -7.06 0.60 2.96
CA ASP A 378 -6.80 1.98 3.34
C ASP A 378 -7.89 2.50 4.30
N PHE A 379 -9.15 2.11 4.07
CA PHE A 379 -10.28 2.25 4.99
C PHE A 379 -11.11 0.95 5.04
N GLY A 380 -11.27 0.36 6.22
CA GLY A 380 -11.98 -0.90 6.43
C GLY A 380 -13.19 -0.73 7.34
N VAL A 381 -14.26 -1.45 7.04
CA VAL A 381 -15.44 -1.56 7.90
C VAL A 381 -15.62 -3.01 8.29
N VAL A 382 -15.63 -3.30 9.60
CA VAL A 382 -15.96 -4.61 10.14
C VAL A 382 -17.27 -4.49 10.91
N CYS A 383 -18.31 -5.12 10.39
CA CYS A 383 -19.62 -5.14 11.02
C CYS A 383 -19.61 -6.05 12.26
N VAL A 384 -20.32 -5.60 13.29
CA VAL A 384 -20.59 -6.33 14.54
C VAL A 384 -22.08 -6.18 14.88
N ASP A 385 -22.58 -6.96 15.83
CA ASP A 385 -23.99 -6.88 16.21
C ASP A 385 -24.38 -5.49 16.75
N SER A 386 -23.43 -4.81 17.39
CA SER A 386 -23.61 -3.47 17.96
C SER A 386 -23.32 -2.31 16.99
N GLY A 387 -23.11 -2.58 15.69
CA GLY A 387 -22.82 -1.55 14.69
C GLY A 387 -21.59 -1.87 13.82
N TYR A 388 -20.66 -0.92 13.72
CA TYR A 388 -19.57 -0.94 12.75
C TYR A 388 -18.25 -0.50 13.39
N GLU A 389 -17.21 -1.31 13.24
CA GLU A 389 -15.83 -0.90 13.56
C GLU A 389 -15.18 -0.28 12.32
N LEU A 390 -14.62 0.91 12.49
CA LEU A 390 -13.92 1.65 11.44
C LEU A 390 -12.41 1.50 11.63
N HIS A 391 -11.75 1.06 10.57
CA HIS A 391 -10.34 0.69 10.55
C HIS A 391 -9.59 1.49 9.48
N ILE A 392 -8.39 1.98 9.76
CA ILE A 392 -7.65 2.87 8.84
C ILE A 392 -6.18 2.49 8.67
N GLY A 393 -5.60 2.94 7.55
CA GLY A 393 -4.14 2.86 7.32
C GLY A 393 -3.63 1.45 7.01
N GLY A 394 -4.47 0.55 6.51
CA GLY A 394 -4.04 -0.80 6.14
C GLY A 394 -3.27 -0.84 4.81
N ASN A 395 -2.41 -1.84 4.65
CA ASN A 395 -1.68 -2.07 3.40
C ASN A 395 -1.43 -3.56 3.16
N GLY A 396 -2.15 -4.18 2.22
CA GLY A 396 -1.84 -5.52 1.70
C GLY A 396 -0.77 -5.53 0.60
N GLY A 397 0.27 -4.69 0.72
CA GLY A 397 1.33 -4.52 -0.28
C GLY A 397 2.63 -5.24 0.07
N ILE A 398 3.75 -4.71 -0.41
CA ILE A 398 5.11 -5.24 -0.16
C ILE A 398 5.40 -5.32 1.35
N LYS A 399 5.12 -4.25 2.08
CA LYS A 399 5.08 -4.24 3.54
C LYS A 399 3.63 -4.40 3.97
N VAL A 400 3.28 -5.57 4.50
CA VAL A 400 1.94 -5.79 5.05
C VAL A 400 1.80 -4.94 6.31
N ARG A 401 0.75 -4.12 6.36
CA ARG A 401 0.38 -3.34 7.55
C ARG A 401 -1.08 -3.60 7.86
N VAL A 402 -1.35 -4.06 9.08
CA VAL A 402 -2.72 -4.13 9.59
C VAL A 402 -3.24 -2.73 9.88
N THR A 403 -4.56 -2.55 9.81
CA THR A 403 -5.21 -1.29 10.13
C THR A 403 -5.14 -0.97 11.62
N ASP A 404 -5.23 0.32 11.94
CA ASP A 404 -5.55 0.79 13.28
C ASP A 404 -7.06 0.96 13.45
N LEU A 405 -7.59 0.67 14.64
CA LEU A 405 -8.97 0.97 14.97
C LEU A 405 -9.14 2.50 15.14
N LEU A 406 -9.91 3.11 14.23
CA LEU A 406 -10.31 4.51 14.32
C LEU A 406 -11.34 4.68 15.43
N THR A 407 -12.55 4.11 15.24
CA THR A 407 -13.65 4.19 16.21
C THR A 407 -14.72 3.13 15.93
N ARG A 408 -15.77 3.10 16.76
CA ARG A 408 -17.01 2.34 16.53
C ARG A 408 -18.17 3.30 16.31
N VAL A 409 -19.06 2.97 15.39
CA VAL A 409 -20.27 3.74 15.08
C VAL A 409 -21.48 2.81 14.99
N GLU A 410 -22.68 3.35 15.15
CA GLU A 410 -23.92 2.56 15.24
C GLU A 410 -24.64 2.47 13.90
N THR A 411 -24.57 3.50 13.06
CA THR A 411 -25.36 3.61 11.83
C THR A 411 -24.51 3.67 10.57
N GLU A 412 -25.10 3.29 9.42
CA GLU A 412 -24.42 3.37 8.12
C GLU A 412 -24.11 4.82 7.73
N GLU A 413 -24.97 5.77 8.11
CA GLU A 413 -24.77 7.20 7.85
C GLU A 413 -23.51 7.71 8.54
N GLN A 414 -23.26 7.25 9.78
CA GLN A 414 -22.01 7.54 10.48
C GLN A 414 -20.81 6.90 9.77
N VAL A 415 -20.94 5.66 9.25
CA VAL A 415 -19.85 5.06 8.45
C VAL A 415 -19.50 5.94 7.25
N LEU A 416 -20.49 6.45 6.52
CA LEU A 416 -20.29 7.33 5.36
C LEU A 416 -19.64 8.67 5.77
N GLU A 417 -20.12 9.31 6.83
CA GLU A 417 -19.55 10.56 7.36
C GLU A 417 -18.06 10.41 7.72
N TYR A 418 -17.74 9.39 8.52
CA TYR A 418 -16.36 9.15 8.96
C TYR A 418 -15.45 8.74 7.80
N CYS A 419 -15.96 7.96 6.85
CA CYS A 419 -15.22 7.59 5.65
C CYS A 419 -14.85 8.81 4.81
N GLY A 420 -15.84 9.66 4.47
CA GLY A 420 -15.61 10.85 3.68
C GLY A 420 -14.71 11.86 4.40
N ALA A 421 -14.87 12.04 5.71
CA ALA A 421 -14.00 12.91 6.51
C ALA A 421 -12.55 12.41 6.54
N PHE A 422 -12.33 11.10 6.74
CA PHE A 422 -11.00 10.50 6.71
C PHE A 422 -10.35 10.64 5.33
N ILE A 423 -11.09 10.36 4.27
CA ILE A 423 -10.61 10.51 2.89
C ILE A 423 -10.23 11.97 2.62
N GLN A 424 -11.05 12.94 3.02
CA GLN A 424 -10.73 14.35 2.77
C GLN A 424 -9.52 14.82 3.56
N LEU A 425 -9.37 14.38 4.82
CA LEU A 425 -8.18 14.67 5.60
C LEU A 425 -6.93 14.12 4.91
N TYR A 426 -6.96 12.84 4.52
CA TYR A 426 -5.87 12.21 3.77
C TYR A 426 -5.58 12.94 2.46
N ARG A 427 -6.62 13.37 1.73
CA ARG A 427 -6.46 14.08 0.46
C ARG A 427 -5.76 15.43 0.60
N LEU A 428 -6.04 16.15 1.67
CA LEU A 428 -5.48 17.48 1.93
C LEU A 428 -4.10 17.45 2.60
N ASP A 429 -3.77 16.38 3.33
CA ASP A 429 -2.60 16.35 4.23
C ASP A 429 -1.46 15.42 3.75
N ALA A 430 -1.77 14.38 2.98
CA ALA A 430 -0.74 13.43 2.55
C ALA A 430 0.09 13.95 1.38
N HIS A 431 1.34 13.50 1.32
CA HIS A 431 2.21 13.80 0.20
C HIS A 431 1.74 13.05 -1.05
N TYR A 432 1.90 13.64 -2.23
CA TYR A 432 1.56 12.94 -3.47
C TYR A 432 2.43 11.68 -3.60
N LEU A 433 1.82 10.56 -3.98
CA LEU A 433 2.39 9.19 -3.94
C LEU A 433 2.61 8.58 -2.55
N GLU A 434 2.20 9.23 -1.47
CA GLU A 434 2.20 8.65 -0.12
C GLU A 434 0.96 7.75 0.06
N ARG A 435 1.15 6.50 0.49
CA ARG A 435 0.03 5.60 0.86
C ARG A 435 -0.53 6.00 2.23
N THR A 436 -1.79 5.65 2.49
CA THR A 436 -2.43 5.89 3.81
C THR A 436 -1.64 5.30 4.98
N ALA A 437 -1.09 4.09 4.83
CA ALA A 437 -0.26 3.42 5.84
C ALA A 437 0.96 4.28 6.29
N PRO A 438 1.92 4.62 5.40
CA PRO A 438 3.00 5.57 5.71
C PRO A 438 2.52 6.94 6.19
N TRP A 439 1.41 7.45 5.65
CA TRP A 439 0.85 8.73 6.09
C TRP A 439 0.40 8.70 7.57
N VAL A 440 -0.33 7.65 7.97
CA VAL A 440 -0.72 7.44 9.38
C VAL A 440 0.51 7.23 10.25
N GLU A 441 1.55 6.54 9.76
CA GLU A 441 2.81 6.38 10.50
C GLU A 441 3.55 7.72 10.67
N ARG A 442 3.58 8.57 9.64
CA ARG A 442 4.24 9.89 9.66
C ARG A 442 3.51 10.90 10.53
N ARG A 443 2.18 10.98 10.41
CA ARG A 443 1.35 11.95 11.17
C ARG A 443 1.02 11.46 12.57
N GLY A 444 0.97 10.14 12.76
CA GLY A 444 0.52 9.50 13.98
C GLY A 444 -0.99 9.30 14.04
N LEU A 445 -1.42 8.17 14.59
CA LEU A 445 -2.84 7.85 14.80
C LEU A 445 -3.54 8.90 15.70
N ALA A 446 -2.83 9.44 16.69
CA ALA A 446 -3.35 10.45 17.59
C ALA A 446 -3.80 11.71 16.83
N TYR A 447 -3.00 12.19 15.87
CA TYR A 447 -3.36 13.31 15.01
C TYR A 447 -4.64 13.04 14.21
N VAL A 448 -4.75 11.86 13.61
CA VAL A 448 -5.96 11.49 12.84
C VAL A 448 -7.19 11.45 13.75
N LYS A 449 -7.07 10.91 14.98
CA LYS A 449 -8.15 10.89 15.96
C LYS A 449 -8.53 12.29 16.43
N GLU A 450 -7.57 13.16 16.67
CA GLU A 450 -7.83 14.55 17.04
C GLU A 450 -8.67 15.28 15.96
N GLN A 451 -8.30 15.11 14.69
CA GLN A 451 -8.97 15.80 13.58
C GLN A 451 -10.37 15.25 13.26
N ILE A 452 -10.66 13.98 13.60
CA ILE A 452 -11.90 13.29 13.19
C ILE A 452 -12.80 12.97 14.39
N LEU A 453 -12.25 12.42 15.47
CA LEU A 453 -13.02 12.00 16.65
C LEU A 453 -13.24 13.16 17.61
N ASP A 454 -12.16 13.85 17.98
CA ASP A 454 -12.18 14.84 19.05
C ASP A 454 -12.66 16.22 18.57
N ASN A 455 -12.73 16.41 17.25
CA ASN A 455 -13.19 17.63 16.61
C ASN A 455 -14.37 17.36 15.66
N GLU A 456 -15.57 17.20 16.22
CA GLU A 456 -16.79 16.96 15.44
C GLU A 456 -17.09 18.03 14.38
N PRO A 457 -17.00 19.36 14.67
CA PRO A 457 -17.20 20.38 13.64
C PRO A 457 -16.23 20.21 12.47
N ARG A 458 -14.95 19.90 12.74
CA ARG A 458 -13.96 19.64 11.70
C ARG A 458 -14.28 18.38 10.90
N ARG A 459 -14.68 17.29 11.54
CA ARG A 459 -15.10 16.05 10.86
C ARG A 459 -16.26 16.31 9.89
N LYS A 460 -17.31 17.00 10.36
CA LYS A 460 -18.46 17.36 9.53
C LYS A 460 -18.06 18.24 8.36
N GLN A 461 -17.22 19.25 8.59
CA GLN A 461 -16.69 20.09 7.50
C GLN A 461 -15.90 19.27 6.48
N LEU A 462 -15.00 18.38 6.93
CA LEU A 462 -14.24 17.50 6.03
C LEU A 462 -15.16 16.61 5.19
N TYR A 463 -16.25 16.10 5.77
CA TYR A 463 -17.22 15.30 5.03
C TYR A 463 -18.00 16.13 3.99
N GLU A 464 -18.41 17.35 4.33
CA GLU A 464 -19.06 18.25 3.38
C GLU A 464 -18.10 18.67 2.26
N ASP A 465 -16.86 19.03 2.58
CA ASP A 465 -15.80 19.35 1.61
C ASP A 465 -15.54 18.16 0.66
N PHE A 466 -15.55 16.95 1.21
CA PHE A 466 -15.43 15.72 0.41
C PHE A 466 -16.56 15.63 -0.60
N LYS A 467 -17.81 15.73 -0.16
CA LYS A 467 -18.99 15.64 -1.04
C LYS A 467 -18.99 16.75 -2.08
N PHE A 468 -18.66 17.98 -1.68
CA PHE A 468 -18.53 19.11 -2.59
C PHE A 468 -17.50 18.82 -3.69
N SER A 469 -16.33 18.29 -3.33
CA SER A 469 -15.31 17.95 -4.33
C SER A 469 -15.74 16.83 -5.28
N GLN A 470 -16.63 15.91 -4.86
CA GLN A 470 -17.08 14.82 -5.72
C GLN A 470 -18.01 15.28 -6.85
N THR A 471 -18.68 16.43 -6.71
CA THR A 471 -19.52 16.97 -7.79
C THR A 471 -18.71 17.33 -9.05
N PHE A 472 -17.39 17.50 -8.91
CA PHE A 472 -16.44 17.78 -9.98
C PHE A 472 -15.60 16.57 -10.41
N ALA A 473 -15.59 15.48 -9.61
CA ALA A 473 -14.73 14.31 -9.85
C ALA A 473 -15.52 13.06 -10.31
N GLN A 474 -16.79 12.92 -9.91
CA GLN A 474 -17.66 11.78 -10.28
C GLN A 474 -18.27 11.94 -11.67
N ILE A 475 -17.40 12.17 -12.65
CA ILE A 475 -17.74 12.29 -14.05
C ILE A 475 -17.14 11.07 -14.74
N ASP A 476 -17.95 10.35 -15.53
CA ASP A 476 -17.40 9.26 -16.34
C ASP A 476 -16.51 9.84 -17.44
N PRO A 477 -15.18 9.65 -17.39
CA PRO A 477 -14.26 10.27 -18.34
C PRO A 477 -14.47 9.75 -19.77
N TRP A 478 -15.07 8.56 -19.91
CA TRP A 478 -15.26 7.95 -21.21
C TRP A 478 -16.50 8.42 -21.94
N LYS A 479 -17.50 8.94 -21.24
CA LYS A 479 -18.72 9.41 -21.89
C LYS A 479 -18.41 10.51 -22.92
N ALA A 480 -17.62 11.51 -22.53
CA ALA A 480 -17.18 12.57 -23.44
C ALA A 480 -16.17 12.07 -24.50
N ARG A 481 -15.22 11.20 -24.10
CA ARG A 481 -14.20 10.66 -25.03
C ARG A 481 -14.79 9.75 -26.10
N ALA A 482 -15.81 8.97 -25.76
CA ALA A 482 -16.60 8.15 -26.68
C ALA A 482 -17.34 8.99 -27.74
N GLU A 483 -17.67 10.23 -27.42
CA GLU A 483 -18.30 11.20 -28.32
C GLU A 483 -17.27 12.01 -29.15
N GLY A 484 -15.97 11.73 -28.99
CA GLY A 484 -14.88 12.30 -29.80
C GLY A 484 -14.05 13.39 -29.12
N VAL A 485 -14.31 13.72 -27.85
CA VAL A 485 -13.43 14.61 -27.08
C VAL A 485 -12.05 13.98 -26.96
N GLU A 486 -11.00 14.76 -27.29
CA GLU A 486 -9.60 14.31 -27.27
C GLU A 486 -9.28 13.10 -28.19
N ALA A 487 -10.05 12.88 -29.27
CA ALA A 487 -9.83 11.77 -30.20
C ALA A 487 -8.40 11.68 -30.78
N HIS A 488 -7.67 12.80 -30.83
CA HIS A 488 -6.27 12.85 -31.24
C HIS A 488 -5.35 12.00 -30.34
N GLU A 489 -5.70 11.77 -29.06
CA GLU A 489 -4.90 10.94 -28.15
C GLU A 489 -4.95 9.45 -28.51
N PHE A 490 -6.01 9.02 -29.20
CA PHE A 490 -6.29 7.61 -29.50
C PHE A 490 -6.09 7.27 -30.98
N THR A 491 -5.80 8.27 -31.81
CA THR A 491 -5.52 8.07 -33.23
C THR A 491 -4.04 7.71 -33.42
N PRO A 492 -3.70 6.55 -34.02
CA PRO A 492 -2.31 6.22 -34.30
C PRO A 492 -1.65 7.27 -35.19
N LEU A 493 -0.44 7.69 -34.84
CA LEU A 493 0.37 8.55 -35.71
C LEU A 493 0.73 7.75 -36.97
N LYS A 494 0.23 8.20 -38.13
CA LYS A 494 0.67 7.68 -39.42
C LYS A 494 2.07 8.21 -39.69
N ILE A 495 3.08 7.36 -39.59
CA ILE A 495 4.42 7.68 -40.09
C ILE A 495 4.32 7.61 -41.62
N ALA A 496 4.56 8.74 -42.27
CA ALA A 496 4.51 8.89 -43.72
C ALA A 496 5.64 8.14 -44.42
#